data_AF-A0A1Y3MZV4-F1
#
_entry.id   AF-A0A1Y3MZV4-F1
#
_cell.length_a   1.000
_cell.length_b   1.000
_cell.length_c   1.000
_cell.angle_alpha   90.00
_cell.angle_beta   90.00
_cell.angle_gamma   90.00
#
_symmetry.space_group_name_H-M   'P 1'
#
loop_
_entity.id
_entity.type
_entity.pdbx_description
1 polymer ?
#
loop_
_entity_poly.entity_id
_entity_poly.type
_entity_poly.pdbx_seq_one_letter_code
_entity_poly.pdbx_strand_id
1 'polypeptide(L)'
;EQQLKNTKNHRSSVSKYDFVKVLVYLSGKHYYVLSRFLISRMLTATQVDYYHAVRIALDLKKRLVDCNELELSQKKLEKYLFNIMKEYGYTEKYTSLYKLISGFYRERIPMIILISGPRCVGKSTLATKLAERLNLPNIVKTDTVYDLMCSIFDVPEENREPIWYRNCSTDELLEKYEKDCELVKKGLEADIKKAFTEGKSIIIEGTHVNHLLYD
;
A
#
# COMPACT_ATOMS: atom_id res chain seq x y z
N GLU A 1 -42.19 17.84 24.77
CA GLU A 1 -41.05 16.93 25.00
C GLU A 1 -39.88 17.36 24.13
N GLN A 2 -38.75 17.67 24.77
CA GLN A 2 -37.52 18.13 24.13
C GLN A 2 -36.79 16.94 23.49
N GLN A 3 -36.66 16.91 22.17
CA GLN A 3 -35.66 16.07 21.51
C GLN A 3 -34.39 16.91 21.27
N LEU A 4 -33.42 16.75 22.18
CA LEU A 4 -32.04 17.16 22.01
C LEU A 4 -31.44 16.46 20.79
N LYS A 5 -31.30 17.19 19.68
CA LYS A 5 -30.48 16.78 18.53
C LYS A 5 -29.01 16.82 18.96
N ASN A 6 -28.47 15.66 19.34
CA ASN A 6 -27.04 15.42 19.44
C ASN A 6 -26.42 15.49 18.03
N THR A 7 -26.03 16.69 17.59
CA THR A 7 -25.20 16.87 16.41
C THR A 7 -23.80 16.37 16.73
N LYS A 8 -23.50 15.13 16.34
CA LYS A 8 -22.12 14.63 16.28
C LYS A 8 -21.34 15.53 15.32
N ASN A 9 -20.59 16.48 15.87
CA ASN A 9 -19.66 17.29 15.10
C ASN A 9 -18.67 16.35 14.40
N HIS A 10 -18.82 16.21 13.09
CA HIS A 10 -17.81 15.61 12.23
C HIS A 10 -16.59 16.53 12.31
N ARG A 11 -15.69 16.29 13.28
CA ARG A 11 -14.43 17.05 13.39
C ARG A 11 -13.71 16.87 12.06
N SER A 12 -13.54 17.95 11.31
CA SER A 12 -12.75 17.93 10.10
C SER A 12 -11.34 17.47 10.45
N SER A 13 -10.78 16.54 9.67
CA SER A 13 -9.39 16.09 9.80
C SER A 13 -8.37 17.16 9.38
N VAL A 14 -8.88 18.30 8.91
CA VAL A 14 -8.15 19.45 8.40
C VAL A 14 -7.75 20.34 9.56
N SER A 15 -6.44 20.54 9.68
CA SER A 15 -5.85 21.42 10.68
C SER A 15 -5.61 22.81 10.07
N LYS A 16 -5.71 23.88 10.87
CA LYS A 16 -5.32 25.23 10.44
C LYS A 16 -3.89 25.30 9.88
N TYR A 17 -3.02 24.40 10.35
CA TYR A 17 -1.63 24.29 9.92
C TYR A 17 -1.46 23.71 8.51
N ASP A 18 -2.51 23.11 7.93
CA ASP A 18 -2.47 22.55 6.57
C ASP A 18 -2.47 23.62 5.48
N PHE A 19 -3.00 24.81 5.78
CA PHE A 19 -3.01 25.92 4.85
C PHE A 19 -1.63 26.57 4.67
N VAL A 20 -0.68 26.26 5.56
CA VAL A 20 0.70 26.75 5.48
C VAL A 20 1.57 25.74 4.73
N LYS A 21 2.11 26.15 3.59
CA LYS A 21 3.03 25.32 2.81
C LYS A 21 4.39 25.29 3.50
N VAL A 22 4.92 24.09 3.70
CA VAL A 22 6.28 23.87 4.21
C VAL A 22 7.01 23.10 3.11
N LEU A 23 8.09 23.67 2.58
CA LEU A 23 8.86 23.15 1.47
C LEU A 23 10.05 22.35 2.01
N VAL A 24 10.14 21.09 1.59
CA VAL A 24 11.24 20.19 1.97
C VAL A 24 12.12 19.96 0.76
N TYR A 25 13.38 20.37 0.87
CA TYR A 25 14.37 20.24 -0.19
C TYR A 25 15.11 18.89 -0.11
N LEU A 26 15.14 18.18 -1.23
CA LEU A 26 15.84 16.91 -1.40
C LEU A 26 17.31 17.16 -1.78
N SER A 27 17.53 17.90 -2.86
CA SER A 27 18.84 18.30 -3.39
C SER A 27 18.70 19.54 -4.29
N GLY A 28 19.44 20.62 -3.99
CA GLY A 28 19.45 21.83 -4.82
C GLY A 28 18.05 22.46 -4.98
N LYS A 29 17.51 22.45 -6.21
CA LYS A 29 16.21 23.05 -6.56
C LYS A 29 15.01 22.10 -6.41
N HIS A 30 15.23 20.80 -6.18
CA HIS A 30 14.13 19.85 -6.05
C HIS A 30 13.53 19.87 -4.65
N TYR A 31 12.25 20.21 -4.56
CA TYR A 31 11.50 20.26 -3.31
C TYR A 31 10.12 19.60 -3.45
N TYR A 32 9.54 19.22 -2.31
CA TYR A 32 8.15 18.80 -2.20
C TYR A 32 7.46 19.53 -1.05
N VAL A 33 6.12 19.58 -1.08
CA VAL A 33 5.34 20.14 0.03
C VAL A 33 5.10 19.06 1.08
N LEU A 34 5.46 19.36 2.33
CA LEU A 34 5.26 18.44 3.45
C LEU A 34 3.78 18.07 3.61
N SER A 35 3.47 16.78 3.45
CA SER A 35 2.14 16.20 3.66
C SER A 35 2.09 15.41 4.96
N ARG A 36 1.20 15.80 5.88
CA ARG A 36 0.95 15.05 7.13
C ARG A 36 0.51 13.63 6.87
N PHE A 37 -0.31 13.42 5.83
CA PHE A 37 -0.79 12.10 5.45
C PHE A 37 0.37 11.17 5.07
N LEU A 38 1.30 11.63 4.23
CA LEU A 38 2.46 10.82 3.84
C LEU A 38 3.36 10.49 5.04
N ILE A 39 3.60 11.45 5.93
CA ILE A 39 4.34 11.20 7.18
C ILE A 39 3.62 10.17 8.05
N SER A 40 2.31 10.30 8.26
CA SER A 40 1.55 9.33 9.05
C SER A 40 1.58 7.92 8.46
N ARG A 41 1.53 7.78 7.12
CA ARG A 41 1.64 6.48 6.46
C ARG A 41 3.02 5.88 6.64
N MET A 42 4.06 6.69 6.48
CA MET A 42 5.44 6.27 6.70
C MET A 42 5.67 5.79 8.13
N LEU A 43 5.18 6.55 9.12
CA LEU A 43 5.24 6.16 10.53
C LEU A 43 4.48 4.86 10.80
N THR A 44 3.27 4.71 10.25
CA THR A 44 2.48 3.47 10.38
C THR A 44 3.23 2.26 9.82
N ALA A 45 3.90 2.42 8.67
CA ALA A 45 4.74 1.36 8.10
C ALA A 45 5.91 0.99 9.03
N THR A 46 6.39 1.92 9.86
CA THR A 46 7.42 1.70 10.88
C THR A 46 6.88 1.14 12.20
N GLN A 47 5.69 0.55 12.22
CA GLN A 47 5.04 -0.01 13.43
C GLN A 47 4.67 1.04 14.50
N VAL A 48 4.62 2.32 14.15
CA VAL A 48 4.02 3.35 15.01
C VAL A 48 2.50 3.17 14.99
N ASP A 49 1.85 3.24 16.15
CA ASP A 49 0.39 3.18 16.24
C ASP A 49 -0.26 4.28 15.38
N TYR A 50 -1.37 3.97 14.71
CA TYR A 50 -2.01 4.89 13.78
C TYR A 50 -2.40 6.23 14.43
N TYR A 51 -2.95 6.19 15.66
CA TYR A 51 -3.33 7.40 16.37
C TYR A 51 -2.10 8.25 16.71
N HIS A 52 -1.02 7.62 17.16
CA HIS A 52 0.25 8.31 17.38
C HIS A 52 0.86 8.86 16.09
N ALA A 53 0.81 8.13 14.98
CA ALA A 53 1.34 8.57 13.70
C ALA A 53 0.66 9.85 13.19
N VAL A 54 -0.66 9.95 13.32
CA VAL A 54 -1.42 11.15 12.96
C VAL A 54 -1.06 12.34 13.87
N ARG A 55 -0.92 12.11 15.18
CA ARG A 55 -0.55 13.17 16.14
C ARG A 55 0.90 13.64 15.95
N ILE A 56 1.85 12.73 15.78
CA ILE A 56 3.26 13.06 15.49
C ILE A 56 3.36 13.89 14.21
N ALA A 57 2.65 13.51 13.15
CA ALA A 57 2.63 14.27 11.90
C ALA A 57 2.05 15.69 12.07
N LEU A 58 1.01 15.84 12.90
CA LEU A 58 0.44 17.14 13.24
C LEU A 58 1.40 17.99 14.08
N ASP A 59 2.02 17.41 15.11
CA ASP A 59 2.96 18.11 15.99
C ASP A 59 4.21 18.55 15.22
N LEU A 60 4.70 17.72 14.30
CA LEU A 60 5.79 18.08 13.39
C LEU A 60 5.41 19.31 12.56
N LYS A 61 4.25 19.27 11.90
CA LYS A 61 3.77 20.38 11.08
C LYS A 61 3.58 21.65 11.91
N LYS A 62 2.99 21.52 13.10
CA LYS A 62 2.76 22.62 14.04
C LYS A 62 4.08 23.27 14.47
N ARG A 63 5.07 22.48 14.90
CA ARG A 63 6.39 23.01 15.30
C ARG A 63 7.08 23.76 14.17
N LEU A 64 7.06 23.22 12.96
CA LEU A 64 7.69 23.89 11.81
C LEU A 64 7.02 25.24 11.50
N VAL A 65 5.68 25.31 11.55
CA VAL A 65 4.95 26.55 11.31
C VAL A 65 5.11 27.55 12.45
N ASP A 66 4.98 27.10 13.71
CA ASP A 66 5.10 27.98 14.89
C ASP A 66 6.53 28.55 15.04
N CYS A 67 7.57 27.79 14.63
CA CYS A 67 8.96 28.27 14.57
C CYS A 67 9.31 29.05 13.29
N ASN A 68 8.33 29.30 12.40
CA ASN A 68 8.51 29.93 11.09
C ASN A 68 9.55 29.24 10.18
N GLU A 69 9.74 27.93 10.35
CA GLU A 69 10.59 27.10 9.50
C GLU A 69 9.78 26.55 8.31
N LEU A 70 9.53 27.41 7.32
CA LEU A 70 8.75 27.06 6.14
C LEU A 70 9.58 26.38 5.05
N GLU A 71 10.90 26.45 5.13
CA GLU A 71 11.83 25.86 4.17
C GLU A 71 12.92 25.09 4.92
N LEU A 72 13.07 23.80 4.63
CA LEU A 72 14.06 22.95 5.31
C LEU A 72 14.57 21.81 4.43
N SER A 73 15.74 21.29 4.77
CA SER A 73 16.28 20.09 4.13
C SER A 73 15.64 18.82 4.67
N GLN A 74 15.65 17.75 3.86
CA GLN A 74 15.20 16.42 4.28
C GLN A 74 15.87 15.94 5.57
N LYS A 75 17.19 16.15 5.73
CA LYS A 75 17.93 15.77 6.94
C LYS A 75 17.43 16.52 8.18
N LYS A 76 17.10 17.81 8.05
CA LYS A 76 16.59 18.62 9.14
C LYS A 76 15.18 18.18 9.54
N LEU A 77 14.32 17.88 8.56
CA LEU A 77 12.98 17.34 8.78
C LEU A 77 13.03 16.03 9.57
N GLU A 78 13.89 15.09 9.15
CA GLU A 78 14.07 13.80 9.84
C GLU A 78 14.55 13.98 11.28
N LYS A 79 15.45 14.93 11.54
CA LYS A 79 15.89 15.25 12.90
C LYS A 79 14.73 15.71 13.78
N TYR A 80 13.87 16.62 13.28
CA TYR A 80 12.67 17.03 14.03
C TYR A 80 11.70 15.87 14.24
N LEU A 81 11.45 15.07 13.20
CA LEU A 81 10.56 13.93 13.27
C LEU A 81 11.04 12.92 14.33
N PHE A 82 12.33 12.54 14.32
CA PHE A 82 12.88 11.58 15.29
C PHE A 82 12.87 12.12 16.72
N ASN A 83 13.06 13.43 16.91
CA ASN A 83 12.93 14.03 18.23
C ASN A 83 11.49 13.93 18.75
N ILE A 84 10.49 14.24 17.93
CA ILE A 84 9.07 14.10 18.31
C ILE A 84 8.72 12.63 18.56
N MET A 85 9.20 11.70 17.72
CA MET A 85 8.99 10.27 17.93
C MET A 85 9.51 9.81 19.31
N LYS A 86 10.69 10.29 19.73
CA LYS A 86 11.24 9.99 21.06
C LYS A 86 10.36 10.51 22.20
N GLU A 87 9.79 11.70 22.06
CA GLU A 87 8.86 12.26 23.05
C GLU A 87 7.58 11.42 23.21
N TYR A 88 7.14 10.74 22.14
CA TYR A 88 6.03 9.80 22.15
C TYR A 88 6.40 8.38 22.63
N GLY A 89 7.65 8.15 23.05
CA GLY A 89 8.15 6.86 23.53
C GLY A 89 8.68 5.92 22.44
N TYR A 90 8.79 6.38 21.19
CA TYR A 90 9.38 5.59 20.10
C TYR A 90 10.91 5.74 20.10
N THR A 91 11.59 4.66 20.47
CA THR A 91 13.05 4.59 20.63
C THR A 91 13.79 4.36 19.31
N GLU A 92 15.11 4.13 19.39
CA GLU A 92 15.98 3.96 18.21
C GLU A 92 15.52 2.85 17.25
N LYS A 93 14.88 1.78 17.75
CA LYS A 93 14.36 0.69 16.90
C LYS A 93 13.44 1.23 15.78
N TYR A 94 12.53 2.13 16.13
CA TYR A 94 11.58 2.73 15.18
C TYR A 94 12.28 3.70 14.22
N THR A 95 13.29 4.41 14.70
CA THR A 95 14.11 5.31 13.88
C THR A 95 14.92 4.52 12.83
N SER A 96 15.50 3.38 13.23
CA SER A 96 16.21 2.47 12.32
C SER A 96 15.26 1.87 11.28
N LEU A 97 14.06 1.47 11.70
CA LEU A 97 13.04 0.96 10.78
C LEU A 97 12.56 2.06 9.81
N TYR A 98 12.41 3.30 10.26
CA TYR A 98 12.10 4.43 9.39
C TYR A 98 13.16 4.63 8.31
N LYS A 99 14.45 4.61 8.69
CA LYS A 99 15.56 4.72 7.74
C LYS A 99 15.57 3.58 6.73
N LEU A 100 15.30 2.35 7.18
CA LEU A 100 15.21 1.17 6.31
C LEU A 100 14.07 1.32 5.30
N ILE A 101 12.85 1.61 5.76
CA ILE A 101 11.69 1.78 4.88
C ILE A 101 11.88 2.99 3.95
N SER A 102 12.51 4.06 4.44
CA SER A 102 12.81 5.23 3.60
C SER A 102 13.86 4.92 2.54
N GLY A 103 14.85 4.10 2.86
CA GLY A 103 15.84 3.58 1.92
C GLY A 103 15.15 2.72 0.85
N PHE A 104 14.31 1.78 1.26
CA PHE A 104 13.53 0.90 0.38
C PHE A 104 12.75 1.69 -0.69
N TYR A 105 12.01 2.74 -0.31
CA TYR A 105 11.27 3.56 -1.28
C TYR A 105 12.17 4.44 -2.15
N ARG A 106 13.28 4.94 -1.60
CA ARG A 106 14.22 5.80 -2.32
C ARG A 106 14.99 5.02 -3.39
N GLU A 107 15.38 3.80 -3.06
CA GLU A 107 16.14 2.91 -3.94
C GLU A 107 15.25 2.17 -4.94
N ARG A 108 13.92 2.34 -4.85
CA ARG A 108 12.94 1.69 -5.75
C ARG A 108 13.15 0.17 -5.78
N ILE A 109 13.38 -0.43 -4.63
CA ILE A 109 13.57 -1.89 -4.54
C ILE A 109 12.23 -2.56 -4.90
N PRO A 110 12.20 -3.44 -5.92
CA PRO A 110 10.96 -4.13 -6.31
C PRO A 110 10.48 -5.05 -5.18
N MET A 111 9.18 -5.01 -4.89
CA MET A 111 8.54 -5.90 -3.90
C MET A 111 7.27 -6.47 -4.51
N ILE A 112 7.29 -7.79 -4.73
CA ILE A 112 6.15 -8.55 -5.24
C ILE A 112 5.65 -9.43 -4.10
N ILE A 113 4.37 -9.27 -3.72
CA ILE A 113 3.74 -10.06 -2.68
C ILE A 113 2.66 -10.93 -3.32
N LEU A 114 2.83 -12.25 -3.25
CA LEU A 114 1.87 -13.21 -3.77
C LEU A 114 0.99 -13.74 -2.62
N ILE A 115 -0.33 -13.62 -2.74
CA ILE A 115 -1.31 -14.09 -1.76
C ILE A 115 -2.23 -15.10 -2.43
N SER A 116 -1.92 -16.39 -2.26
CA SER A 116 -2.72 -17.50 -2.76
C SER A 116 -3.55 -18.15 -1.65
N GLY A 117 -4.60 -18.90 -2.02
CA GLY A 117 -5.38 -19.71 -1.11
C GLY A 117 -6.85 -19.88 -1.52
N PRO A 118 -7.62 -20.69 -0.79
CA PRO A 118 -9.01 -21.00 -1.13
C PRO A 118 -9.94 -19.78 -0.99
N ARG A 119 -11.15 -19.87 -1.56
CA ARG A 119 -12.13 -18.77 -1.51
C ARG A 119 -12.63 -18.53 -0.08
N CYS A 120 -13.09 -17.31 0.20
CA CYS A 120 -13.70 -16.93 1.49
C CYS A 120 -12.83 -17.01 2.77
N VAL A 121 -11.50 -17.17 2.66
CA VAL A 121 -10.59 -17.13 3.83
C VAL A 121 -10.11 -15.72 4.22
N GLY A 122 -10.62 -14.68 3.54
CA GLY A 122 -10.24 -13.29 3.81
C GLY A 122 -8.95 -12.81 3.12
N LYS A 123 -8.53 -13.44 2.02
CA LYS A 123 -7.35 -13.02 1.22
C LYS A 123 -7.40 -11.56 0.81
N SER A 124 -8.52 -11.10 0.24
CA SER A 124 -8.68 -9.70 -0.16
C SER A 124 -8.60 -8.76 1.04
N THR A 125 -9.18 -9.14 2.19
CA THR A 125 -9.07 -8.37 3.43
C THR A 125 -7.63 -8.26 3.90
N LEU A 126 -6.86 -9.35 3.84
CA LEU A 126 -5.44 -9.38 4.18
C LEU A 126 -4.63 -8.51 3.20
N ALA A 127 -4.84 -8.68 1.89
CA ALA A 127 -4.18 -7.93 0.84
C ALA A 127 -4.40 -6.42 0.99
N THR A 128 -5.65 -5.99 1.20
CA THR A 128 -5.99 -4.58 1.41
C THR A 128 -5.35 -4.03 2.68
N LYS A 129 -5.46 -4.73 3.82
CA LYS A 129 -4.84 -4.28 5.07
C LYS A 129 -3.31 -4.23 4.97
N LEU A 130 -2.71 -5.18 4.26
CA LEU A 130 -1.27 -5.23 4.03
C LEU A 130 -0.82 -4.06 3.14
N ALA A 131 -1.52 -3.80 2.04
CA ALA A 131 -1.26 -2.68 1.14
C ALA A 131 -1.38 -1.33 1.86
N GLU A 132 -2.39 -1.16 2.71
CA GLU A 132 -2.56 0.05 3.52
C GLU A 132 -1.35 0.28 4.44
N ARG A 133 -0.95 -0.77 5.18
CA ARG A 133 0.18 -0.73 6.14
C ARG A 133 1.53 -0.54 5.47
N LEU A 134 1.77 -1.23 4.37
CA LEU A 134 3.01 -1.15 3.61
C LEU A 134 2.99 -0.03 2.56
N ASN A 135 1.97 0.83 2.52
CA ASN A 135 1.86 1.91 1.53
C ASN A 135 2.07 1.45 0.07
N LEU A 136 1.54 0.28 -0.26
CA LEU A 136 1.61 -0.29 -1.61
C LEU A 136 0.31 0.07 -2.36
N PRO A 137 0.36 0.86 -3.44
CA PRO A 137 -0.85 1.29 -4.14
C PRO A 137 -1.41 0.21 -5.08
N ASN A 138 -0.58 -0.73 -5.54
CA ASN A 138 -0.95 -1.67 -6.59
C ASN A 138 -1.34 -3.02 -6.00
N ILE A 139 -2.64 -3.32 -5.99
CA ILE A 139 -3.19 -4.63 -5.66
C ILE A 139 -3.88 -5.17 -6.92
N VAL A 140 -3.50 -6.35 -7.36
CA VAL A 140 -4.08 -7.02 -8.53
C VAL A 140 -4.76 -8.30 -8.10
N LYS A 141 -6.00 -8.49 -8.56
CA LYS A 141 -6.80 -9.69 -8.28
C LYS A 141 -6.77 -10.60 -9.49
N THR A 142 -6.22 -11.80 -9.30
CA THR A 142 -6.10 -12.80 -10.37
C THR A 142 -7.44 -13.25 -10.90
N ASP A 143 -8.50 -13.31 -10.08
CA ASP A 143 -9.87 -13.58 -10.54
C ASP A 143 -10.33 -12.55 -11.60
N THR A 144 -10.10 -11.26 -11.37
CA THR A 144 -10.49 -10.19 -12.31
C THR A 144 -9.66 -10.22 -13.58
N VAL A 145 -8.36 -10.54 -13.47
CA VAL A 145 -7.49 -10.70 -14.64
C VAL A 145 -7.94 -11.90 -15.46
N TYR A 146 -8.29 -13.02 -14.81
CA TYR A 146 -8.83 -14.19 -15.48
C TYR A 146 -10.09 -13.88 -16.28
N ASP A 147 -11.07 -13.19 -15.67
CA ASP A 147 -12.32 -12.80 -16.35
C ASP A 147 -12.06 -11.91 -17.58
N LEU A 148 -11.12 -10.97 -17.44
CA LEU A 148 -10.69 -10.09 -18.53
C LEU A 148 -10.03 -10.89 -19.66
N MET A 149 -9.09 -11.78 -19.33
CA MET A 149 -8.40 -12.61 -20.30
C MET A 149 -9.37 -13.57 -21.01
N CYS A 150 -10.31 -14.17 -20.29
CA CYS A 150 -11.36 -14.99 -20.89
C CYS A 150 -12.21 -14.21 -21.90
N SER A 151 -12.47 -12.93 -21.63
CA SER A 151 -13.20 -12.05 -22.54
C SER A 151 -12.39 -11.63 -23.76
N ILE A 152 -11.07 -11.49 -23.64
CA ILE A 152 -10.17 -11.13 -24.75
C ILE A 152 -9.94 -12.31 -25.69
N PHE A 153 -9.84 -13.52 -25.16
CA PHE A 153 -9.57 -14.75 -25.93
C PHE A 153 -10.83 -15.54 -26.30
N ASP A 154 -12.02 -14.95 -26.12
CA ASP A 154 -13.32 -15.57 -26.40
C ASP A 154 -13.45 -17.00 -25.82
N VAL A 155 -12.98 -17.18 -24.59
CA VAL A 155 -13.05 -18.48 -23.91
C VAL A 155 -14.53 -18.84 -23.73
N PRO A 156 -14.99 -20.04 -24.15
CA PRO A 156 -16.38 -20.46 -24.04
C PRO A 156 -16.89 -20.41 -22.60
N GLU A 157 -18.17 -20.06 -22.40
CA GLU A 157 -18.77 -19.94 -21.06
C GLU A 157 -18.68 -21.25 -20.26
N GLU A 158 -18.78 -22.41 -20.92
CA GLU A 158 -18.60 -23.73 -20.31
C GLU A 158 -17.23 -23.88 -19.62
N ASN A 159 -16.20 -23.24 -20.17
CA ASN A 159 -14.85 -23.27 -19.61
C ASN A 159 -14.62 -22.16 -18.57
N ARG A 160 -15.52 -21.18 -18.44
CA ARG A 160 -15.45 -20.12 -17.41
C ARG A 160 -16.03 -20.54 -16.08
N GLU A 161 -16.64 -21.73 -16.00
CA GLU A 161 -17.17 -22.24 -14.74
C GLU A 161 -16.05 -22.31 -13.69
N PRO A 162 -16.24 -21.74 -12.48
CA PRO A 162 -15.20 -21.73 -11.48
C PRO A 162 -14.76 -23.15 -11.12
N ILE A 163 -13.46 -23.33 -10.86
CA ILE A 163 -12.83 -24.64 -10.62
C ILE A 163 -13.57 -25.50 -9.58
N TRP A 164 -14.11 -24.90 -8.53
CA TRP A 164 -14.81 -25.62 -7.46
C TRP A 164 -16.25 -26.05 -7.81
N TYR A 165 -16.78 -25.66 -8.96
CA TYR A 165 -18.06 -26.15 -9.48
C TYR A 165 -17.89 -27.21 -10.58
N ARG A 166 -16.67 -27.36 -11.12
CA ARG A 166 -16.38 -28.30 -12.21
C ARG A 166 -16.44 -29.75 -11.70
N ASN A 167 -17.34 -30.54 -12.27
CA ASN A 167 -17.42 -31.99 -12.03
C ASN A 167 -16.50 -32.73 -13.00
N CYS A 168 -15.21 -32.85 -12.65
CA CYS A 168 -14.22 -33.60 -13.44
C CYS A 168 -13.28 -34.43 -12.55
N SER A 169 -12.47 -35.29 -13.16
CA SER A 169 -11.42 -36.03 -12.45
C SER A 169 -10.37 -35.05 -11.89
N THR A 170 -9.60 -35.47 -10.88
CA THR A 170 -8.54 -34.64 -10.29
C THR A 170 -7.50 -34.22 -11.33
N ASP A 171 -7.11 -35.11 -12.24
CA ASP A 171 -6.10 -34.83 -13.26
C ASP A 171 -6.62 -33.80 -14.27
N GLU A 172 -7.87 -33.94 -14.72
CA GLU A 172 -8.52 -32.96 -15.60
C GLU A 172 -8.68 -31.59 -14.91
N LEU A 173 -8.97 -31.58 -13.60
CA LEU A 173 -9.10 -30.35 -12.81
C LEU A 173 -7.76 -29.60 -12.76
N LEU A 174 -6.66 -30.33 -12.53
CA LEU A 174 -5.31 -29.76 -12.47
C LEU A 174 -4.89 -29.20 -13.83
N GLU A 175 -5.09 -29.95 -14.92
CA GLU A 175 -4.77 -29.49 -16.27
C GLU A 175 -5.53 -28.20 -16.64
N LYS A 176 -6.83 -28.15 -16.31
CA LYS A 176 -7.63 -26.94 -16.54
C LYS A 176 -7.19 -25.77 -15.67
N TYR A 177 -6.88 -26.02 -14.40
CA TYR A 177 -6.37 -24.98 -13.50
C TYR A 177 -5.03 -24.42 -13.99
N GLU A 178 -4.15 -25.27 -14.51
CA GLU A 178 -2.87 -24.85 -15.07
C GLU A 178 -3.08 -23.94 -16.29
N LYS A 179 -3.99 -24.31 -17.21
CA LYS A 179 -4.40 -23.46 -18.35
C LYS A 179 -4.98 -22.12 -17.89
N ASP A 180 -5.82 -22.12 -16.85
CA ASP A 180 -6.38 -20.90 -16.26
C ASP A 180 -5.26 -20.00 -15.69
N CYS A 181 -4.25 -20.59 -15.05
CA CYS A 181 -3.07 -19.88 -14.54
C CYS A 181 -2.18 -19.32 -15.66
N GLU A 182 -1.98 -20.06 -16.76
CA GLU A 182 -1.23 -19.58 -17.92
C GLU A 182 -1.89 -18.35 -18.57
N LEU A 183 -3.22 -18.33 -18.65
CA LEU A 183 -3.96 -17.16 -19.13
C LEU A 183 -3.73 -15.96 -18.21
N VAL A 184 -3.81 -16.15 -16.89
CA VAL A 184 -3.54 -15.08 -15.92
C VAL A 184 -2.09 -14.59 -16.01
N LYS A 185 -1.12 -15.50 -16.20
CA LYS A 185 0.29 -15.14 -16.42
C LYS A 185 0.45 -14.20 -17.60
N LYS A 186 -0.15 -14.52 -18.75
CA LYS A 186 -0.13 -13.65 -19.94
C LYS A 186 -0.72 -12.27 -19.66
N GLY A 187 -1.77 -12.20 -18.83
CA GLY A 187 -2.40 -10.94 -18.45
C GLY A 187 -1.55 -10.09 -17.50
N LEU A 188 -0.72 -10.73 -16.67
CA LEU A 188 0.12 -10.06 -15.66
C LEU A 188 1.57 -9.81 -16.12
N GLU A 189 2.01 -10.39 -17.23
CA GLU A 189 3.40 -10.33 -17.69
C GLU A 189 3.94 -8.90 -17.77
N ALA A 190 3.14 -7.97 -18.31
CA ALA A 190 3.52 -6.57 -18.41
C ALA A 190 3.66 -5.88 -17.05
N ASP A 191 2.79 -6.20 -16.08
CA ASP A 191 2.82 -5.62 -14.74
C ASP A 191 3.98 -6.18 -13.91
N ILE A 192 4.23 -7.48 -14.00
CA ILE A 192 5.36 -8.14 -13.34
C ILE A 192 6.69 -7.63 -13.90
N LYS A 193 6.81 -7.53 -15.23
CA LYS A 193 7.99 -6.96 -15.88
C LYS A 193 8.25 -5.53 -15.41
N LYS A 194 7.22 -4.68 -15.36
CA LYS A 194 7.32 -3.30 -14.83
C LYS A 194 7.67 -3.28 -13.35
N ALA A 195 7.16 -4.24 -12.56
CA ALA A 195 7.53 -4.35 -11.15
C ALA A 195 9.04 -4.53 -11.00
N PHE A 196 9.65 -5.45 -11.77
CA PHE A 196 11.09 -5.69 -11.76
C PHE A 196 11.92 -4.56 -12.35
N THR A 197 11.51 -3.97 -13.48
CA THR A 197 12.32 -2.95 -14.17
C THR A 197 12.17 -1.55 -13.57
N GLU A 198 10.98 -1.18 -13.11
CA GLU A 198 10.69 0.17 -12.60
C GLU A 198 10.68 0.24 -11.06
N GLY A 199 10.91 -0.89 -10.38
CA GLY A 199 10.90 -0.95 -8.92
C GLY A 199 9.52 -0.72 -8.31
N LYS A 200 8.46 -1.00 -9.08
CA LYS A 200 7.08 -0.86 -8.60
C LYS A 200 6.74 -2.03 -7.69
N SER A 201 6.29 -1.72 -6.47
CA SER A 201 5.75 -2.73 -5.59
C SER A 201 4.33 -3.13 -6.02
N ILE A 202 4.02 -4.42 -5.96
CA ILE A 202 2.73 -4.99 -6.37
C ILE A 202 2.33 -6.13 -5.43
N ILE A 203 1.04 -6.17 -5.07
CA ILE A 203 0.43 -7.32 -4.40
C ILE A 203 -0.45 -8.03 -5.43
N ILE A 204 -0.24 -9.34 -5.61
CA ILE A 204 -1.05 -10.17 -6.49
C ILE A 204 -1.78 -11.18 -5.61
N GLU A 205 -3.12 -11.11 -5.60
CA GLU A 205 -3.96 -11.98 -4.78
C GLU A 205 -4.99 -12.76 -5.61
N GLY A 206 -5.43 -13.90 -5.11
CA GLY A 206 -6.58 -14.64 -5.65
C GLY A 206 -6.30 -16.14 -5.79
N THR A 207 -7.19 -16.83 -6.49
CA THR A 207 -7.13 -18.30 -6.60
C THR A 207 -6.16 -18.79 -7.67
N HIS A 208 -5.84 -17.97 -8.68
CA HIS A 208 -4.95 -18.32 -9.79
C HIS A 208 -3.50 -17.85 -9.56
N VAL A 209 -3.13 -17.60 -8.30
CA VAL A 209 -1.74 -17.28 -7.94
C VAL A 209 -0.94 -18.58 -7.95
N ASN A 210 -0.02 -18.68 -8.90
CA ASN A 210 0.75 -19.88 -9.21
C ASN A 210 2.26 -19.54 -9.37
N HIS A 211 3.15 -20.52 -9.14
CA HIS A 211 4.60 -20.39 -9.31
C HIS A 211 4.99 -19.91 -10.72
N LEU A 212 4.20 -20.31 -11.73
CA LEU A 212 4.33 -19.86 -13.12
C LEU A 212 4.35 -18.35 -13.31
N LEU A 213 3.84 -17.55 -12.36
CA LEU A 213 3.91 -16.08 -12.42
C LEU A 213 5.34 -15.55 -12.31
N TYR A 214 6.26 -16.36 -11.77
CA TYR A 214 7.65 -15.99 -11.54
C TYR A 214 8.62 -16.62 -12.56
N ASP A 215 8.21 -17.72 -13.19
CA ASP A 215 8.98 -18.42 -14.24
C ASP A 215 8.92 -17.68 -15.58
#